data_AF-A0A7Y2NXI1-F1
#
_entry.id   AF-A0A7Y2NXI1-F1
#
_cell.length_a   1.000
_cell.length_b   1.000
_cell.length_c   1.000
_cell.angle_alpha   90.00
_cell.angle_beta   90.00
_cell.angle_gamma   90.00
#
_symmetry.space_group_name_H-M   'P 1'
#
loop_
_entity.id
_entity.type
_entity.pdbx_description
1 polymer ?
#
loop_
_entity_poly.entity_id
_entity_poly.type
_entity_poly.pdbx_seq_one_letter_code
_entity_poly.pdbx_strand_id
1 'polypeptide(L)'
;MPGKAVTALRRLRYRRQPGVLVLRYHRIAQLECDPHAIAVHPQSFREHLNILRSRFAPHALSSMVQTLDQGSLPERGVVLTFDDGYADNLWEAKPALEQYEIPATVFVTTGYIGRGREFWWDELERVLLQPGTLPSTLQLDIDGRTHEWKLGRAARYSEDDYARFRSWNWRQRTKPTGRHRLFRRLFRLLQPMGEHARDALLQALHTWAGTESIVRPTHRILTTDELIQLAEGTLLEIGAHSVTHRPLPKLPVAEQMQ
;
A
#
# COMPACT_ATOMS: atom_id res chain seq x y z
N MET A 1 37.60 -9.27 -9.55
CA MET A 1 36.97 -8.61 -8.39
C MET A 1 36.79 -7.10 -8.64
N PRO A 2 35.77 -6.63 -9.40
CA PRO A 2 35.54 -5.20 -9.65
C PRO A 2 34.32 -4.62 -8.90
N GLY A 3 33.46 -5.45 -8.30
CA GLY A 3 32.13 -5.02 -7.81
C GLY A 3 32.13 -4.17 -6.54
N LYS A 4 33.09 -4.34 -5.64
CA LYS A 4 33.10 -3.62 -4.34
C LYS A 4 33.48 -2.13 -4.50
N ALA A 5 34.35 -1.80 -5.45
CA ALA A 5 34.78 -0.43 -5.71
C ALA A 5 33.65 0.43 -6.32
N VAL A 6 32.85 -0.14 -7.24
CA VAL A 6 31.71 0.54 -7.86
C VAL A 6 30.59 0.82 -6.85
N THR A 7 30.33 -0.09 -5.91
CA THR A 7 29.33 0.11 -4.84
C THR A 7 29.80 1.17 -3.82
N ALA A 8 31.09 1.19 -3.47
CA ALA A 8 31.67 2.20 -2.58
C ALA A 8 31.66 3.60 -3.22
N LEU A 9 31.98 3.70 -4.51
CA LEU A 9 31.92 4.95 -5.29
C LEU A 9 30.48 5.47 -5.47
N ARG A 10 29.48 4.59 -5.63
CA ARG A 10 28.05 4.97 -5.62
C ARG A 10 27.60 5.52 -4.27
N ARG A 11 28.03 4.92 -3.16
CA ARG A 11 27.75 5.41 -1.79
C ARG A 11 28.42 6.76 -1.50
N LEU A 12 29.59 7.01 -2.08
CA LEU A 12 30.30 8.29 -1.98
C LEU A 12 29.69 9.39 -2.85
N ARG A 13 29.13 9.07 -4.03
CA ARG A 13 28.45 10.06 -4.90
C ARG A 13 27.16 10.61 -4.28
N TYR A 14 26.38 9.78 -3.60
CA TYR A 14 25.20 10.26 -2.83
C TYR A 14 25.55 11.19 -1.67
N ARG A 15 26.79 11.17 -1.18
CA ARG A 15 27.24 12.02 -0.07
C ARG A 15 27.61 13.45 -0.47
N ARG A 16 27.60 13.80 -1.77
CA ARG A 16 28.13 15.09 -2.24
C ARG A 16 27.30 15.82 -3.30
N GLN A 17 26.21 15.25 -3.81
CA GLN A 17 25.29 16.01 -4.67
C GLN A 17 24.09 16.46 -3.82
N PRO A 18 23.68 17.74 -3.91
CA PRO A 18 22.42 18.19 -3.35
C PRO A 18 21.32 17.30 -3.91
N GLY A 19 20.52 16.71 -3.02
CA GLY A 19 19.53 15.72 -3.40
C GLY A 19 18.56 15.50 -2.27
N VAL A 20 17.30 15.30 -2.63
CA VAL A 20 16.21 15.09 -1.69
C VAL A 20 15.87 13.61 -1.66
N LEU A 21 15.79 13.05 -0.46
CA LEU A 21 15.24 11.72 -0.27
C LEU A 21 13.72 11.80 -0.11
N VAL A 22 12.96 11.16 -0.99
CA VAL A 22 11.51 11.03 -0.82
C VAL A 22 11.22 9.63 -0.27
N LEU A 23 10.69 9.57 0.95
CA LEU A 23 10.33 8.33 1.63
C LEU A 23 8.83 8.12 1.58
N ARG A 24 8.42 7.04 0.91
CA ARG A 24 7.01 6.66 0.78
C ARG A 24 6.64 5.57 1.77
N TYR A 25 5.62 5.85 2.55
CA TYR A 25 4.89 4.94 3.43
C TYR A 25 3.48 4.69 2.84
N HIS A 26 2.79 3.66 3.34
CA HIS A 26 1.35 3.51 3.09
C HIS A 26 0.66 3.29 4.43
N ARG A 27 1.13 2.30 5.20
CA ARG A 27 0.53 1.91 6.48
C ARG A 27 1.52 1.96 7.64
N ILE A 28 1.06 2.50 8.77
CA ILE A 28 1.73 2.39 10.08
C ILE A 28 0.86 1.51 10.98
N ALA A 29 1.06 0.20 10.90
CA ALA A 29 0.16 -0.75 11.54
C ALA A 29 0.89 -2.03 11.96
N GLN A 30 0.37 -2.68 12.99
CA GLN A 30 0.73 -4.05 13.34
C GLN A 30 -0.27 -5.00 12.68
N LEU A 31 0.15 -5.62 11.57
CA LEU A 31 -0.66 -6.60 10.85
C LEU A 31 -0.10 -8.01 11.05
N GLU A 32 -0.97 -8.99 11.23
CA GLU A 32 -0.57 -10.40 11.30
C GLU A 32 -0.12 -10.95 9.93
N CYS A 33 -0.72 -10.42 8.86
CA CYS A 33 -0.43 -10.73 7.47
C CYS A 33 -0.30 -9.42 6.69
N ASP A 34 0.79 -9.25 5.94
CA ASP A 34 1.01 -8.11 5.04
C ASP A 34 1.54 -8.64 3.70
N PRO A 35 0.67 -9.22 2.85
CA PRO A 35 1.08 -9.82 1.60
C PRO A 35 1.60 -8.78 0.60
N HIS A 36 1.31 -7.50 0.80
CA HIS A 36 1.73 -6.40 -0.06
C HIS A 36 3.08 -5.81 0.35
N ALA A 37 3.53 -6.08 1.58
CA ALA A 37 4.77 -5.54 2.17
C ALA A 37 4.79 -4.01 2.19
N ILE A 38 3.68 -3.42 2.63
CA ILE A 38 3.43 -1.96 2.69
C ILE A 38 3.21 -1.43 4.11
N ALA A 39 3.14 -2.30 5.12
CA ALA A 39 2.99 -1.90 6.51
C ALA A 39 4.34 -1.79 7.22
N VAL A 40 4.47 -0.73 8.02
CA VAL A 40 5.57 -0.53 8.96
C VAL A 40 5.01 -0.58 10.37
N HIS A 41 5.66 -1.35 11.25
CA HIS A 41 5.26 -1.41 12.65
C HIS A 41 5.39 -0.02 13.32
N PRO A 42 4.44 0.41 14.17
CA PRO A 42 4.49 1.74 14.79
C PRO A 42 5.79 2.05 15.54
N GLN A 43 6.37 1.06 16.23
CA GLN A 43 7.67 1.21 16.89
C GLN A 43 8.80 1.48 15.88
N SER A 44 8.88 0.71 14.79
CA SER A 44 9.89 0.91 13.75
C SER A 44 9.71 2.27 13.06
N PHE A 45 8.47 2.73 12.88
CA PHE A 45 8.21 4.05 12.34
C PHE A 45 8.78 5.16 13.25
N ARG A 46 8.58 5.08 14.57
CA ARG A 46 9.20 6.02 15.53
C ARG A 46 10.73 5.98 15.48
N GLU A 47 11.33 4.80 15.33
CA GLU A 47 12.78 4.65 15.13
C GLU A 47 13.25 5.34 13.84
N HIS A 48 12.48 5.22 12.74
CA HIS A 48 12.76 5.96 11.51
C HIS A 48 12.70 7.47 11.77
N LEU A 49 11.64 7.99 12.39
CA LEU A 49 11.50 9.42 12.68
C LEU A 49 12.66 9.95 13.54
N ASN A 50 13.13 9.20 14.52
CA ASN A 50 14.30 9.55 15.32
C ASN A 50 15.58 9.68 14.48
N ILE A 51 15.80 8.74 13.54
CA ILE A 51 16.94 8.81 12.62
C ILE A 51 16.81 10.01 11.66
N LEU A 52 15.61 10.27 11.15
CA LEU A 52 15.35 11.38 10.23
C LEU A 52 15.59 12.73 10.91
N ARG A 53 15.04 12.93 12.11
CA ARG A 53 15.26 14.14 12.93
C ARG A 53 16.73 14.37 13.25
N SER A 54 17.51 13.31 13.48
CA SER A 54 18.91 13.43 13.89
C SER A 54 19.93 13.53 12.75
N ARG A 55 19.57 13.13 11.52
CA ARG A 55 20.54 13.01 10.41
C ARG A 55 20.16 13.70 9.11
N PHE A 56 18.90 14.08 8.95
CA PHE A 56 18.35 14.69 7.75
C PHE A 56 17.68 16.02 8.09
N ALA A 57 17.29 16.76 7.06
CA ALA A 57 16.47 17.96 7.16
C ALA A 57 15.06 17.62 6.62
N PRO A 58 14.09 17.31 7.48
CA PRO A 58 12.72 17.07 7.06
C PRO A 58 12.05 18.34 6.54
N HIS A 59 11.36 18.26 5.41
CA HIS A 59 10.64 19.39 4.81
C HIS A 59 9.25 18.95 4.35
N ALA A 60 8.31 19.90 4.41
CA ALA A 60 7.03 19.76 3.73
C ALA A 60 7.27 19.63 2.21
N LEU A 61 6.45 18.82 1.54
CA LEU A 61 6.62 18.59 0.11
C LEU A 61 6.45 19.90 -0.68
N SER A 62 5.45 20.71 -0.33
CA SER A 62 5.22 22.00 -0.99
C SER A 62 6.43 22.94 -0.90
N SER A 63 7.05 23.05 0.27
CA SER A 63 8.25 23.85 0.48
C SER A 63 9.43 23.31 -0.31
N MET A 64 9.56 21.98 -0.39
CA MET A 64 10.63 21.34 -1.15
C MET A 64 10.50 21.62 -2.66
N VAL A 65 9.27 21.55 -3.20
CA VAL A 65 9.01 21.91 -4.61
C VAL A 65 9.40 23.36 -4.88
N GLN A 66 9.01 24.30 -4.01
CA GLN A 66 9.40 25.70 -4.14
C GLN A 66 10.93 25.90 -4.12
N THR A 67 11.64 25.21 -3.23
CA THR A 67 13.11 25.32 -3.15
C THR A 67 13.78 24.82 -4.43
N LEU A 68 13.27 23.72 -5.00
CA LEU A 68 13.75 23.13 -6.24
C LEU A 68 13.53 24.06 -7.44
N ASP A 69 12.37 24.70 -7.54
CA ASP A 69 12.07 25.68 -8.59
C ASP A 69 12.99 26.91 -8.52
N GLN A 70 13.46 27.25 -7.32
CA GLN A 70 14.44 28.32 -7.09
C GLN A 70 15.90 27.85 -7.29
N GLY A 71 16.13 26.60 -7.67
CA GLY A 71 17.46 26.04 -7.92
C GLY A 71 18.27 25.75 -6.65
N SER A 72 17.62 25.67 -5.49
CA SER A 72 18.26 25.42 -4.20
C SER A 72 17.75 24.12 -3.59
N LEU A 73 18.64 23.29 -3.03
CA LEU A 73 18.24 22.09 -2.30
C LEU A 73 18.95 22.03 -0.95
N PRO A 74 18.24 21.74 0.15
CA PRO A 74 18.86 21.62 1.44
C PRO A 74 19.80 20.41 1.47
N GLU A 75 20.90 20.54 2.21
CA GLU A 75 21.75 19.39 2.49
C GLU A 75 20.96 18.34 3.27
N ARG A 76 20.95 17.11 2.75
CA ARG A 76 20.23 15.97 3.37
C ARG A 76 18.72 16.23 3.53
N GLY A 77 18.12 16.96 2.60
CA GLY A 77 16.67 17.11 2.53
C GLY A 77 15.95 15.75 2.50
N VAL A 78 14.89 15.61 3.29
CA VAL A 78 14.00 14.45 3.26
C VAL A 78 12.54 14.90 3.27
N VAL A 79 11.73 14.24 2.46
CA VAL A 79 10.27 14.42 2.44
C VAL A 79 9.62 13.07 2.74
N LEU A 80 8.60 13.06 3.58
CA LEU A 80 7.82 11.87 3.90
C LEU A 80 6.46 11.96 3.18
N THR A 81 6.08 10.88 2.52
CA THR A 81 4.77 10.76 1.90
C THR A 81 4.06 9.49 2.36
N PHE A 82 2.75 9.53 2.44
CA PHE A 82 1.87 8.38 2.68
C PHE A 82 0.93 8.24 1.50
N ASP A 83 0.86 7.06 0.92
CA ASP A 83 -0.08 6.77 -0.16
C ASP A 83 -1.36 6.11 0.42
N ASP A 84 -2.43 6.19 -0.34
CA ASP A 84 -3.73 5.53 -0.18
C ASP A 84 -4.74 6.17 0.77
N GLY A 85 -4.33 6.58 1.97
CA GLY A 85 -5.24 7.17 2.98
C GLY A 85 -5.87 6.13 3.92
N TYR A 86 -5.08 5.16 4.38
CA TYR A 86 -5.48 4.23 5.43
C TYR A 86 -5.73 4.97 6.76
N ALA A 87 -6.69 4.47 7.55
CA ALA A 87 -7.05 5.09 8.84
C ALA A 87 -5.86 5.19 9.82
N ASP A 88 -4.90 4.27 9.73
CA ASP A 88 -3.69 4.30 10.54
C ASP A 88 -2.77 5.50 10.25
N ASN A 89 -2.96 6.21 9.12
CA ASN A 89 -2.29 7.49 8.87
C ASN A 89 -2.72 8.57 9.89
N LEU A 90 -3.99 8.56 10.31
CA LEU A 90 -4.49 9.46 11.35
C LEU A 90 -4.13 8.95 12.75
N TRP A 91 -4.41 7.69 13.04
CA TRP A 91 -4.37 7.20 14.42
C TRP A 91 -2.97 6.82 14.91
N GLU A 92 -2.07 6.43 14.00
CA GLU A 92 -0.71 6.00 14.34
C GLU A 92 0.36 6.96 13.81
N ALA A 93 0.25 7.36 12.53
CA ALA A 93 1.29 8.17 11.89
C ALA A 93 1.27 9.63 12.35
N LYS A 94 0.12 10.31 12.32
CA LYS A 94 0.00 11.74 12.68
C LYS A 94 0.54 12.07 14.08
N PRO A 95 0.16 11.37 15.18
CA PRO A 95 0.68 11.67 16.51
C PRO A 95 2.20 11.51 16.62
N ALA A 96 2.77 10.52 15.91
CA ALA A 96 4.21 10.33 15.87
C ALA A 96 4.90 11.45 15.05
N LEU A 97 4.35 11.84 13.90
CA LEU A 97 4.88 12.95 13.11
C LEU A 97 4.87 14.28 13.91
N GLU A 98 3.78 14.56 14.63
CA GLU A 98 3.64 15.72 15.50
C GLU A 98 4.68 15.71 16.63
N GLN A 99 4.85 14.58 17.32
CA GLN A 99 5.84 14.45 18.39
C GLN A 99 7.27 14.71 17.93
N TYR A 100 7.61 14.32 16.68
CA TYR A 100 8.93 14.51 16.12
C TYR A 100 9.07 15.81 15.32
N GLU A 101 7.98 16.58 15.18
CA GLU A 101 7.90 17.82 14.38
C GLU A 101 8.33 17.59 12.92
N ILE A 102 7.95 16.44 12.35
CA ILE A 102 8.29 16.05 10.99
C ILE A 102 7.07 16.25 10.08
N PRO A 103 7.14 17.15 9.08
CA PRO A 103 6.06 17.31 8.12
C PRO A 103 5.95 16.11 7.19
N ALA A 104 4.74 15.86 6.68
CA ALA A 104 4.47 14.81 5.71
C ALA A 104 3.29 15.16 4.79
N THR A 105 3.23 14.50 3.64
CA THR A 105 2.08 14.62 2.71
C THR A 105 1.35 13.29 2.60
N VAL A 106 0.03 13.29 2.73
CA VAL A 106 -0.83 12.11 2.57
C VAL A 106 -1.56 12.22 1.23
N PHE A 107 -1.23 11.35 0.28
CA PHE A 107 -1.87 11.22 -1.01
C PHE A 107 -3.04 10.23 -0.91
N VAL A 108 -4.27 10.74 -0.89
CA VAL A 108 -5.45 9.90 -0.70
C VAL A 108 -5.98 9.33 -2.01
N THR A 109 -6.44 8.09 -1.96
CA THR A 109 -7.22 7.50 -3.06
C THR A 109 -8.68 7.94 -2.91
N THR A 110 -9.05 9.03 -3.56
CA THR A 110 -10.27 9.82 -3.26
C THR A 110 -11.57 9.03 -3.39
N GLY A 111 -11.64 8.06 -4.31
CA GLY A 111 -12.83 7.24 -4.52
C GLY A 111 -13.13 6.27 -3.37
N TYR A 112 -12.18 6.03 -2.46
CA TYR A 112 -12.35 5.16 -1.29
C TYR A 112 -12.69 5.89 0.01
N ILE A 113 -12.37 7.18 0.12
CA ILE A 113 -12.62 7.98 1.33
C ILE A 113 -14.13 7.99 1.63
N GLY A 114 -14.50 7.69 2.89
CA GLY A 114 -15.89 7.71 3.34
C GLY A 114 -16.81 6.63 2.76
N ARG A 115 -16.31 5.70 1.93
CA ARG A 115 -17.14 4.65 1.30
C ARG A 115 -17.48 3.49 2.23
N GLY A 116 -16.77 3.33 3.35
CA GLY A 116 -16.97 2.21 4.26
C GLY A 116 -16.65 0.85 3.62
N ARG A 117 -15.58 0.76 2.83
CA ARG A 117 -15.07 -0.48 2.22
C ARG A 117 -13.54 -0.60 2.36
N GLU A 118 -13.02 -1.82 2.29
CA GLU A 118 -11.57 -2.07 2.17
C GLU A 118 -11.09 -1.78 0.74
N PHE A 119 -9.78 -1.64 0.53
CA PHE A 119 -9.22 -1.70 -0.82
C PHE A 119 -9.39 -3.10 -1.42
N TRP A 120 -9.53 -3.18 -2.74
CA TRP A 120 -9.78 -4.45 -3.44
C TRP A 120 -8.69 -5.50 -3.21
N TRP A 121 -7.46 -5.09 -2.94
CA TRP A 121 -6.35 -6.01 -2.67
C TRP A 121 -6.37 -6.53 -1.24
N ASP A 122 -6.95 -5.79 -0.30
CA ASP A 122 -7.20 -6.20 1.07
C ASP A 122 -8.39 -7.18 1.11
N GLU A 123 -9.45 -6.92 0.33
CA GLU A 123 -10.56 -7.87 0.14
C GLU A 123 -10.06 -9.20 -0.45
N LEU A 124 -9.18 -9.14 -1.45
CA LEU A 124 -8.58 -10.33 -2.07
C LEU A 124 -7.74 -11.14 -1.06
N GLU A 125 -6.99 -10.47 -0.19
CA GLU A 125 -6.27 -11.12 0.91
C GLU A 125 -7.27 -11.79 1.86
N ARG A 126 -8.32 -11.08 2.28
CA ARG A 126 -9.33 -11.59 3.21
C ARG A 126 -9.98 -12.87 2.71
N VAL A 127 -10.32 -12.93 1.42
CA VAL A 127 -10.94 -14.13 0.83
C VAL A 127 -9.95 -15.29 0.72
N LEU A 128 -8.71 -15.04 0.28
CA LEU A 128 -7.81 -16.11 -0.13
C LEU A 128 -6.80 -16.53 0.94
N LEU A 129 -6.36 -15.61 1.80
CA LEU A 129 -5.21 -15.81 2.68
C LEU A 129 -5.59 -15.91 4.16
N GLN A 130 -6.87 -16.07 4.46
CA GLN A 130 -7.39 -16.33 5.81
C GLN A 130 -7.69 -17.83 6.03
N PRO A 131 -7.55 -18.35 7.26
CA PRO A 131 -7.94 -19.72 7.60
C PRO A 131 -9.37 -20.03 7.18
N GLY A 132 -9.62 -21.28 6.78
CA GLY A 132 -10.96 -21.75 6.41
C GLY A 132 -10.93 -22.71 5.23
N THR A 133 -12.11 -23.00 4.68
CA THR A 133 -12.28 -23.87 3.51
C THR A 133 -13.00 -23.11 2.41
N LEU A 134 -12.37 -23.02 1.24
CA LEU A 134 -12.96 -22.46 0.03
C LEU A 134 -13.47 -23.62 -0.86
N PRO A 135 -14.39 -23.38 -1.80
CA PRO A 135 -14.72 -24.40 -2.79
C PRO A 135 -13.48 -24.84 -3.59
N SER A 136 -13.50 -26.08 -4.07
CA SER A 136 -12.32 -26.69 -4.73
C SER A 136 -11.99 -26.08 -6.09
N THR A 137 -12.97 -25.44 -6.74
CA THR A 137 -12.86 -24.89 -8.09
C THR A 137 -13.46 -23.49 -8.12
N LEU A 138 -12.69 -22.51 -8.58
CA LEU A 138 -13.16 -21.16 -8.90
C LEU A 138 -13.34 -21.05 -10.41
N GLN A 139 -14.51 -20.58 -10.84
CA GLN A 139 -14.77 -20.17 -12.22
C GLN A 139 -15.18 -18.70 -12.23
N LEU A 140 -14.56 -17.90 -13.09
CA LEU A 140 -14.89 -16.49 -13.29
C LEU A 140 -14.91 -16.18 -14.78
N ASP A 141 -15.91 -15.44 -15.23
CA ASP A 141 -15.97 -14.90 -16.58
C ASP A 141 -15.29 -13.53 -16.62
N ILE A 142 -14.23 -13.42 -17.41
CA ILE A 142 -13.43 -12.19 -17.54
C ILE A 142 -13.24 -11.91 -19.03
N ASP A 143 -13.65 -10.73 -19.48
CA ASP A 143 -13.55 -10.29 -20.89
C ASP A 143 -14.14 -11.33 -21.88
N GLY A 144 -15.27 -11.92 -21.53
CA GLY A 144 -15.96 -12.93 -22.34
C GLY A 144 -15.28 -14.30 -22.38
N ARG A 145 -14.30 -14.56 -21.52
CA ARG A 145 -13.63 -15.86 -21.37
C ARG A 145 -13.84 -16.42 -19.97
N THR A 146 -14.30 -17.66 -19.90
CA THR A 146 -14.35 -18.39 -18.63
C THR A 146 -12.97 -18.85 -18.22
N HIS A 147 -12.54 -18.42 -17.04
CA HIS A 147 -11.31 -18.85 -16.40
C HIS A 147 -11.62 -19.80 -15.26
N GLU A 148 -10.93 -20.95 -15.22
CA GLU A 148 -11.06 -21.93 -14.16
C GLU A 148 -9.75 -22.11 -13.39
N TRP A 149 -9.86 -22.17 -12.06
CA TRP A 149 -8.75 -22.51 -11.17
C TRP A 149 -9.16 -23.61 -10.19
N LYS A 150 -8.38 -24.70 -10.16
CA LYS A 150 -8.56 -25.80 -9.21
C LYS A 150 -7.60 -25.63 -8.03
N LEU A 151 -8.14 -25.47 -6.83
CA LEU A 151 -7.36 -25.36 -5.60
C LEU A 151 -6.89 -26.73 -5.07
N GLY A 152 -7.65 -27.80 -5.35
CA GLY A 152 -7.36 -29.13 -4.83
C GLY A 152 -7.20 -29.11 -3.31
N ARG A 153 -6.11 -29.67 -2.77
CA ARG A 153 -5.81 -29.66 -1.33
C ARG A 153 -5.70 -28.26 -0.72
N ALA A 154 -5.35 -27.24 -1.51
CA ALA A 154 -5.26 -25.86 -1.03
C ALA A 154 -6.62 -25.19 -0.81
N ALA A 155 -7.72 -25.86 -1.13
CA ALA A 155 -9.06 -25.42 -0.75
C ALA A 155 -9.21 -25.32 0.77
N ARG A 156 -8.60 -26.24 1.52
CA ARG A 156 -8.43 -26.12 2.97
C ARG A 156 -7.15 -25.35 3.28
N TYR A 157 -7.25 -24.34 4.13
CA TYR A 157 -6.11 -23.59 4.65
C TYR A 157 -6.30 -23.50 6.15
N SER A 158 -5.49 -24.27 6.88
CA SER A 158 -5.63 -24.42 8.32
C SER A 158 -5.01 -23.23 9.07
N GLU A 159 -5.29 -23.15 10.37
CA GLU A 159 -4.58 -22.24 11.27
C GLU A 159 -3.07 -22.48 11.26
N ASP A 160 -2.63 -23.74 11.16
CA ASP A 160 -1.21 -24.09 11.04
C ASP A 160 -0.60 -23.59 9.73
N ASP A 161 -1.33 -23.72 8.62
CA ASP A 161 -0.91 -23.16 7.34
C ASP A 161 -0.80 -21.63 7.42
N TYR A 162 -1.78 -20.97 8.04
CA TYR A 162 -1.78 -19.53 8.24
C TYR A 162 -0.60 -19.09 9.10
N ALA A 163 -0.40 -19.67 10.28
CA ALA A 163 0.72 -19.37 11.17
C ALA A 163 2.08 -19.56 10.46
N ARG A 164 2.19 -20.59 9.62
CA ARG A 164 3.40 -20.89 8.84
C ARG A 164 3.65 -19.90 7.70
N PHE A 165 2.60 -19.35 7.09
CA PHE A 165 2.73 -18.57 5.84
C PHE A 165 2.27 -17.11 5.94
N ARG A 166 1.75 -16.62 7.06
CA ARG A 166 1.29 -15.22 7.23
C ARG A 166 2.38 -14.17 7.02
N SER A 167 3.65 -14.54 7.19
CA SER A 167 4.80 -13.66 6.88
C SER A 167 5.19 -13.67 5.39
N TRP A 168 4.48 -14.42 4.56
CA TRP A 168 4.69 -14.41 3.11
C TRP A 168 4.23 -13.07 2.53
N ASN A 169 4.98 -12.54 1.56
CA ASN A 169 4.60 -11.32 0.86
C ASN A 169 5.08 -11.29 -0.60
N TRP A 170 4.63 -10.28 -1.33
CA TRP A 170 4.83 -10.14 -2.77
C TRP A 170 6.31 -10.11 -3.20
N ARG A 171 7.20 -9.65 -2.32
CA ARG A 171 8.65 -9.60 -2.56
C ARG A 171 9.25 -11.00 -2.63
N GLN A 172 8.61 -11.98 -2.02
CA GLN A 172 9.03 -13.38 -2.08
C GLN A 172 8.60 -14.01 -3.42
N ARG A 173 9.50 -14.78 -4.03
CA ARG A 173 9.23 -15.46 -5.32
C ARG A 173 8.42 -16.74 -5.13
N THR A 174 8.52 -17.36 -3.96
CA THR A 174 7.78 -18.57 -3.60
C THR A 174 6.28 -18.28 -3.55
N LYS A 175 5.47 -19.31 -3.77
CA LYS A 175 4.00 -19.25 -3.66
C LYS A 175 3.59 -20.48 -2.84
N PRO A 176 3.60 -20.36 -1.50
CA PRO A 176 3.64 -21.50 -0.58
C PRO A 176 2.52 -22.50 -0.82
N THR A 177 1.32 -22.02 -1.13
CA THR A 177 0.14 -22.87 -1.37
C THR A 177 -0.56 -22.51 -2.68
N GLY A 178 -1.55 -23.32 -3.07
CA GLY A 178 -2.44 -23.03 -4.20
C GLY A 178 -3.16 -21.68 -4.05
N ARG A 179 -3.53 -21.30 -2.82
CA ARG A 179 -4.16 -20.00 -2.53
C ARG A 179 -3.24 -18.82 -2.83
N HIS A 180 -1.97 -18.90 -2.45
CA HIS A 180 -0.97 -17.87 -2.77
C HIS A 180 -0.73 -17.74 -4.29
N ARG A 181 -0.78 -18.87 -5.02
CA ARG A 181 -0.71 -18.85 -6.49
C ARG A 181 -1.92 -18.15 -7.10
N LEU A 182 -3.11 -18.47 -6.60
CA LEU A 182 -4.37 -17.85 -7.03
C LEU A 182 -4.40 -16.36 -6.71
N PHE A 183 -4.05 -15.96 -5.48
CA PHE A 183 -3.95 -14.57 -5.04
C PHE A 183 -3.11 -13.74 -6.00
N ARG A 184 -1.89 -14.19 -6.34
CA ARG A 184 -1.05 -13.45 -7.30
C ARG A 184 -1.63 -13.39 -8.72
N ARG A 185 -2.39 -14.41 -9.13
CA ARG A 185 -3.02 -14.44 -10.46
C ARG A 185 -4.18 -13.44 -10.50
N LEU A 186 -5.09 -13.51 -9.53
CA LEU A 186 -6.23 -12.59 -9.44
C LEU A 186 -5.77 -11.15 -9.22
N PHE A 187 -4.77 -10.89 -8.38
CA PHE A 187 -4.24 -9.54 -8.20
C PHE A 187 -3.79 -8.91 -9.53
N ARG A 188 -3.11 -9.66 -10.40
CA ARG A 188 -2.67 -9.17 -11.71
C ARG A 188 -3.81 -8.94 -12.69
N LEU A 189 -4.89 -9.71 -12.56
CA LEU A 189 -6.09 -9.54 -13.36
C LEU A 189 -6.88 -8.31 -12.89
N LEU A 190 -7.04 -8.13 -11.58
CA LEU A 190 -7.81 -7.04 -10.97
C LEU A 190 -7.12 -5.68 -11.07
N GLN A 191 -5.79 -5.62 -10.95
CA GLN A 191 -5.05 -4.34 -10.92
C GLN A 191 -5.35 -3.39 -12.10
N PRO A 192 -5.37 -3.82 -13.37
CA PRO A 192 -5.66 -2.93 -14.49
C PRO A 192 -7.15 -2.66 -14.71
N MET A 193 -8.06 -3.42 -14.09
CA MET A 193 -9.51 -3.33 -14.36
C MET A 193 -10.08 -1.97 -13.93
N GLY A 194 -11.11 -1.53 -14.66
CA GLY A 194 -11.98 -0.44 -14.21
C GLY A 194 -12.76 -0.84 -12.96
N GLU A 195 -13.15 0.14 -12.15
CA GLU A 195 -13.79 -0.09 -10.84
C GLU A 195 -15.02 -1.00 -10.93
N HIS A 196 -15.93 -0.73 -11.87
CA HIS A 196 -17.15 -1.53 -12.03
C HIS A 196 -16.88 -3.02 -12.32
N ALA A 197 -15.99 -3.30 -13.27
CA ALA A 197 -15.61 -4.68 -13.61
C ALA A 197 -14.87 -5.36 -12.45
N ARG A 198 -14.02 -4.62 -11.75
CA ARG A 198 -13.27 -5.09 -10.58
C ARG A 198 -14.22 -5.45 -9.43
N ASP A 199 -15.21 -4.61 -9.16
CA ASP A 199 -16.21 -4.83 -8.10
C ASP A 199 -17.12 -6.01 -8.42
N ALA A 200 -17.57 -6.15 -9.68
CA ALA A 200 -18.33 -7.32 -10.11
C ALA A 200 -17.54 -8.63 -9.90
N LEU A 201 -16.25 -8.64 -10.20
CA LEU A 201 -15.39 -9.81 -9.99
C LEU A 201 -15.17 -10.10 -8.50
N LEU A 202 -14.93 -9.07 -7.67
CA LEU A 202 -14.83 -9.26 -6.22
C LEU A 202 -16.13 -9.81 -5.62
N GLN A 203 -17.28 -9.34 -6.10
CA GLN A 203 -18.58 -9.86 -5.66
C GLN A 203 -18.76 -11.33 -6.07
N ALA A 204 -18.40 -11.70 -7.31
CA ALA A 204 -18.39 -13.09 -7.74
C ALA A 204 -17.43 -13.95 -6.88
N LEU A 205 -16.27 -13.41 -6.53
CA LEU A 205 -15.30 -14.07 -5.65
C LEU A 205 -15.85 -14.27 -4.23
N HIS A 206 -16.56 -13.28 -3.69
CA HIS A 206 -17.23 -13.36 -2.39
C HIS A 206 -18.33 -14.43 -2.37
N THR A 207 -19.21 -14.41 -3.39
CA THR A 207 -20.25 -15.42 -3.58
C THR A 207 -19.66 -16.81 -3.68
N TRP A 208 -18.60 -16.99 -4.48
CA TRP A 208 -17.89 -18.26 -4.59
C TRP A 208 -17.32 -18.70 -3.24
N ALA A 209 -16.65 -17.80 -2.52
CA ALA A 209 -16.04 -18.12 -1.24
C ALA A 209 -17.05 -18.33 -0.10
N GLY A 210 -18.32 -17.96 -0.27
CA GLY A 210 -19.31 -17.94 0.80
C GLY A 210 -18.96 -16.91 1.88
N THR A 211 -18.41 -15.76 1.49
CA THR A 211 -17.95 -14.71 2.40
C THR A 211 -18.65 -13.39 2.10
N GLU A 212 -18.91 -12.59 3.14
CA GLU A 212 -19.45 -11.25 2.99
C GLU A 212 -18.33 -10.22 2.83
N SER A 213 -18.60 -9.07 2.20
CA SER A 213 -17.66 -7.95 2.21
C SER A 213 -17.83 -7.14 3.50
N ILE A 214 -16.97 -7.43 4.48
CA ILE A 214 -16.94 -6.76 5.78
C ILE A 214 -15.62 -5.99 5.88
N VAL A 215 -15.68 -4.76 6.40
CA VAL A 215 -14.50 -3.94 6.66
C VAL A 215 -13.86 -4.34 7.98
N ARG A 216 -12.65 -4.87 7.93
CA ARG A 216 -11.84 -5.13 9.12
C ARG A 216 -11.42 -3.78 9.73
N PRO A 217 -11.52 -3.60 11.06
CA PRO A 217 -11.03 -2.38 11.72
C PRO A 217 -9.57 -2.05 11.36
N THR A 218 -8.74 -3.08 11.20
CA THR A 218 -7.33 -2.98 10.82
C THR A 218 -7.10 -2.68 9.34
N HIS A 219 -8.12 -2.54 8.49
CA HIS A 219 -7.98 -2.27 7.05
C HIS A 219 -8.89 -1.12 6.59
N ARG A 220 -9.40 -0.35 7.56
CA ARG A 220 -10.32 0.73 7.29
C ARG A 220 -9.61 1.89 6.58
N ILE A 221 -10.35 2.50 5.67
CA ILE A 221 -9.96 3.74 4.99
C ILE A 221 -10.53 4.93 5.77
N LEU A 222 -9.84 6.07 5.74
CA LEU A 222 -10.31 7.28 6.41
C LEU A 222 -11.75 7.61 5.99
N THR A 223 -12.56 8.01 6.97
CA THR A 223 -13.82 8.69 6.68
C THR A 223 -13.55 10.12 6.19
N THR A 224 -14.56 10.79 5.67
CA THR A 224 -14.44 12.22 5.31
C THR A 224 -14.07 13.06 6.53
N ASP A 225 -14.72 12.83 7.67
CA ASP A 225 -14.45 13.57 8.91
C ASP A 225 -13.05 13.33 9.44
N GLU A 226 -12.56 12.09 9.37
CA GLU A 226 -11.20 11.76 9.77
C GLU A 226 -10.16 12.30 8.79
N LEU A 227 -10.47 12.43 7.50
CA LEU A 227 -9.59 13.11 6.56
C LEU A 227 -9.49 14.60 6.89
N ILE A 228 -10.60 15.24 7.27
CA ILE A 228 -10.60 16.62 7.77
C ILE A 228 -9.74 16.70 9.04
N GLN A 229 -9.95 15.79 9.99
CA GLN A 229 -9.16 15.71 11.22
C GLN A 229 -7.67 15.47 10.95
N LEU A 230 -7.32 14.65 9.96
CA LEU A 230 -5.94 14.40 9.55
C LEU A 230 -5.28 15.71 9.06
N ALA A 231 -6.01 16.51 8.30
CA ALA A 231 -5.56 17.78 7.74
C ALA A 231 -5.48 18.93 8.77
N GLU A 232 -6.05 18.77 9.97
CA GLU A 232 -5.90 19.77 11.03
C GLU A 232 -4.44 19.92 11.47
N GLY A 233 -4.03 21.16 11.74
CA GLY A 233 -2.64 21.51 12.08
C GLY A 233 -1.86 22.04 10.88
N THR A 234 -0.53 22.08 11.00
CA THR A 234 0.36 22.66 9.97
C THR A 234 1.40 21.67 9.44
N LEU A 235 1.49 20.48 10.02
CA LEU A 235 2.53 19.50 9.67
C LEU A 235 2.12 18.57 8.52
N LEU A 236 0.81 18.31 8.34
CA LEU A 236 0.32 17.37 7.34
C LEU A 236 -0.33 18.09 6.17
N GLU A 237 0.08 17.73 4.96
CA GLU A 237 -0.52 18.17 3.70
C GLU A 237 -1.35 17.04 3.10
N ILE A 238 -2.47 17.36 2.45
CA ILE A 238 -3.29 16.37 1.73
C ILE A 238 -3.11 16.57 0.23
N GLY A 239 -2.73 15.50 -0.46
CA GLY A 239 -2.68 15.41 -1.92
C GLY A 239 -3.62 14.34 -2.46
N ALA A 240 -3.79 14.30 -3.77
CA ALA A 240 -4.54 13.23 -4.44
C ALA A 240 -3.57 12.18 -5.02
N HIS A 241 -3.86 10.89 -4.79
CA HIS A 241 -3.13 9.78 -5.41
C HIS A 241 -3.74 9.37 -6.75
N SER A 242 -4.97 8.85 -6.68
CA SER A 242 -5.81 8.48 -7.82
C SER A 242 -7.27 8.33 -7.34
N VAL A 243 -8.23 8.14 -8.24
CA VAL A 243 -9.62 7.92 -7.80
C VAL A 243 -9.82 6.51 -7.24
N THR A 244 -9.35 5.47 -7.96
CA THR A 244 -9.67 4.06 -7.62
C THR A 244 -8.44 3.15 -7.58
N HIS A 245 -7.25 3.73 -7.42
CA HIS A 245 -5.96 3.04 -7.38
C HIS A 245 -5.70 2.16 -8.63
N ARG A 246 -6.01 2.73 -9.81
CA ARG A 246 -5.53 2.21 -11.10
C ARG A 246 -4.13 2.75 -11.36
N PRO A 247 -3.18 1.94 -11.84
CA PRO A 247 -1.84 2.42 -12.15
C PRO A 247 -1.88 3.34 -13.38
N LEU A 248 -1.91 4.66 -13.16
CA LEU A 248 -2.00 5.70 -14.21
C LEU A 248 -1.06 5.45 -15.41
N PRO A 249 0.24 5.12 -15.23
CA PRO A 249 1.15 4.91 -16.36
C PRO A 249 0.80 3.70 -17.25
N LYS A 250 -0.11 2.83 -16.81
CA LYS A 250 -0.59 1.66 -17.56
C LYS A 250 -1.92 1.92 -18.26
N LEU A 251 -2.55 3.07 -18.04
CA LEU A 251 -3.80 3.45 -18.70
C LEU A 251 -3.51 4.00 -20.10
N PRO A 252 -4.45 3.87 -21.06
CA PRO A 252 -4.41 4.65 -22.29
C PRO A 252 -4.30 6.15 -21.98
N VAL A 253 -3.56 6.91 -22.78
CA VAL A 253 -3.31 8.36 -22.53
C VAL A 253 -4.62 9.14 -22.35
N ALA A 254 -5.67 8.79 -23.11
CA ALA A 254 -6.99 9.41 -22.99
C ALA A 254 -7.64 9.20 -21.61
N GLU A 255 -7.37 8.08 -20.93
CA GLU A 255 -7.87 7.77 -19.58
C GLU A 255 -6.95 8.34 -18.48
N GLN A 256 -5.71 8.74 -18.78
CA GLN A 256 -4.81 9.35 -17.79
C GLN A 256 -5.20 10.78 -17.43
N MET A 257 -5.97 11.45 -18.29
CA MET A 257 -6.34 12.87 -18.18
C MET A 257 -7.76 13.08 -17.63
N GLN A 258 -8.43 12.00 -17.21
CA GLN A 258 -9.77 12.00 -16.61
C GLN A 258 -9.66 11.81 -15.10
#